data_AF-A0AAD5Y6S9-F1
#
_entry.id   AF-A0AAD5Y6S9-F1
#
_cell.length_a   1.000
_cell.length_b   1.000
_cell.length_c   1.000
_cell.angle_alpha   90.00
_cell.angle_beta   90.00
_cell.angle_gamma   90.00
#
_symmetry.space_group_name_H-M   'P 1'
#
loop_
_entity.id
_entity.type
_entity.pdbx_description
1 polymer ?
#
loop_
_entity_poly.entity_id
_entity_poly.type
_entity_poly.pdbx_seq_one_letter_code
_entity_poly.pdbx_strand_id
1 'polypeptide(L)'
;MNFHQQPNRHTNHVVNNLAQETNILEYHLPDYICYLFIDDITNKFLPYIRQLENETDSIDDLVLILKANDQSDMLSRISKARKRVMKLQRLINTKPELIKLIAHRLKDSTTSNIMLYFEDVYDHAYTMKQDIAQFEVSLSRSHSHYLAQINIEITQASNRGNEISTNLTTLASVLVP
;
A
#
# COMPACT_ATOMS: atom_id res chain seq x y z
N MET A 1 23.68 5.92 -21.42
CA MET A 1 23.11 7.28 -21.60
C MET A 1 21.82 7.33 -20.78
N ASN A 2 21.68 8.26 -19.84
CA ASN A 2 20.53 8.33 -18.91
C ASN A 2 19.72 9.60 -19.22
N PHE A 3 18.41 9.48 -19.44
CA PHE A 3 17.55 10.57 -19.93
C PHE A 3 16.53 10.97 -18.86
N HIS A 4 16.54 12.24 -18.45
CA HIS A 4 15.63 12.79 -17.43
C HIS A 4 14.98 14.09 -17.91
N GLN A 5 13.70 14.29 -17.60
CA GLN A 5 12.97 15.52 -17.93
C GLN A 5 13.23 16.67 -16.93
N GLN A 6 13.78 16.38 -15.74
CA GLN A 6 14.15 17.34 -14.69
C GLN A 6 15.43 16.87 -13.95
N PRO A 7 16.12 17.74 -13.18
CA PRO A 7 17.35 17.40 -12.47
C PRO A 7 17.16 16.18 -11.55
N ASN A 8 17.99 15.16 -11.74
CA ASN A 8 17.80 13.87 -11.11
C ASN A 8 18.59 13.73 -9.78
N ARG A 9 17.88 13.55 -8.67
CA ARG A 9 18.46 13.30 -7.33
C ARG A 9 19.11 11.91 -7.20
N HIS A 10 18.68 10.95 -8.01
CA HIS A 10 19.22 9.59 -8.06
C HIS A 10 20.69 9.57 -8.50
N THR A 11 21.08 10.46 -9.41
CA THR A 11 22.47 10.55 -9.89
C THR A 11 23.46 10.88 -8.78
N ASN A 12 23.09 11.75 -7.84
CA ASN A 12 23.96 12.12 -6.72
C ASN A 12 24.15 10.95 -5.74
N HIS A 13 23.11 10.16 -5.49
CA HIS A 13 23.21 8.97 -4.63
C HIS A 13 24.10 7.90 -5.25
N VAL A 14 23.92 7.62 -6.54
CA VAL A 14 24.76 6.67 -7.30
C VAL A 14 26.22 7.11 -7.32
N VAL A 15 26.50 8.40 -7.55
CA VAL A 15 27.85 8.97 -7.55
C VAL A 15 28.50 8.89 -6.17
N ASN A 16 27.74 9.17 -5.10
CA ASN A 16 28.25 9.08 -3.73
C ASN A 16 28.56 7.63 -3.33
N ASN A 17 27.72 6.67 -3.71
CA ASN A 17 27.95 5.24 -3.44
C ASN A 17 29.17 4.72 -4.21
N LEU A 18 29.32 5.09 -5.48
CA LEU A 18 30.51 4.79 -6.30
C LEU A 18 31.80 5.37 -5.69
N ALA A 19 31.73 6.51 -5.01
CA ALA A 19 32.89 7.13 -4.39
C ALA A 19 33.33 6.43 -3.08
N GLN A 20 32.49 5.60 -2.48
CA GLN A 20 32.77 4.92 -1.20
C GLN A 20 33.22 3.46 -1.34
N GLU A 21 32.99 2.81 -2.49
CA GLU A 21 33.42 1.42 -2.70
C GLU A 21 34.82 1.34 -3.32
N THR A 22 35.75 0.69 -2.61
CA THR A 22 37.15 0.50 -3.05
C THR A 22 37.35 -0.67 -4.01
N ASN A 23 36.34 -1.53 -4.24
CA ASN A 23 36.42 -2.77 -5.04
C ASN A 23 35.68 -2.73 -6.39
N ILE A 24 35.42 -1.52 -6.93
CA ILE A 24 34.69 -1.33 -8.20
C ILE A 24 35.35 -2.08 -9.38
N LEU A 25 36.64 -2.38 -9.29
CA LEU A 25 37.43 -3.08 -10.31
C LEU A 25 37.09 -4.57 -10.48
N GLU A 26 36.34 -5.17 -9.54
CA GLU A 26 35.92 -6.58 -9.61
C GLU A 26 34.62 -6.77 -10.41
N TYR A 27 33.94 -5.68 -10.76
CA TYR A 27 32.65 -5.69 -11.47
C TYR A 27 32.78 -5.11 -12.88
N HIS A 28 31.91 -5.56 -13.78
CA HIS A 28 31.69 -4.86 -15.05
C HIS A 28 30.98 -3.53 -14.74
N LEU A 29 31.75 -2.44 -14.74
CA LEU A 29 31.34 -1.09 -14.30
C LEU A 29 29.98 -0.61 -14.86
N PRO A 30 29.62 -0.87 -16.15
CA PRO A 30 28.31 -0.51 -16.67
C PRO A 30 27.13 -1.21 -15.97
N ASP A 31 27.27 -2.50 -15.64
CA ASP A 31 26.21 -3.30 -15.03
C ASP A 31 26.02 -2.93 -13.57
N TYR A 32 27.12 -2.59 -12.89
CA TYR A 32 27.10 -2.09 -11.53
C TYR A 32 26.39 -0.73 -11.42
N ILE A 33 26.67 0.19 -12.34
CA ILE A 33 25.96 1.48 -12.41
C ILE A 33 24.46 1.27 -12.69
N CYS A 34 24.12 0.31 -13.57
CA CYS A 34 22.73 -0.04 -13.86
C CYS A 34 22.00 -0.53 -12.60
N TYR A 35 22.62 -1.44 -11.85
CA TYR A 35 22.13 -1.90 -10.56
C TYR A 35 21.86 -0.72 -9.61
N LEU A 36 22.84 0.16 -9.39
CA LEU A 36 22.71 1.29 -8.46
C LEU A 36 21.53 2.21 -8.80
N PHE A 37 21.27 2.45 -10.09
CA PHE A 37 20.10 3.22 -10.50
C PHE A 37 18.78 2.49 -10.24
N ILE A 38 18.72 1.19 -10.53
CA ILE A 38 17.51 0.38 -10.34
C ILE A 38 17.19 0.26 -8.85
N ASP A 39 18.21 0.02 -8.02
CA ASP A 39 18.09 -0.01 -6.56
C ASP A 39 17.57 1.33 -6.01
N ASP A 40 18.22 2.46 -6.33
CA ASP A 40 17.81 3.75 -5.78
C ASP A 40 16.41 4.19 -6.26
N ILE A 41 16.01 3.82 -7.49
CA ILE A 41 14.64 4.03 -7.98
C ILE A 41 13.65 3.15 -7.20
N THR A 42 13.97 1.87 -7.00
CA THR A 42 13.13 0.90 -6.28
C THR A 42 12.94 1.35 -4.82
N ASN A 43 14.00 1.84 -4.19
CA ASN A 43 13.97 2.32 -2.81
C ASN A 43 13.10 3.58 -2.60
N LYS A 44 12.78 4.36 -3.65
CA LYS A 44 11.82 5.47 -3.50
C LYS A 44 10.38 5.02 -3.31
N PHE A 45 10.04 3.76 -3.57
CA PHE A 45 8.69 3.25 -3.30
C PHE A 45 8.45 3.02 -1.81
N LEU A 46 9.50 2.70 -1.03
CA LEU A 46 9.41 2.34 0.40
C LEU A 46 8.63 3.34 1.27
N PRO A 47 8.86 4.68 1.18
CA PRO A 47 8.09 5.63 1.99
C PRO A 47 6.59 5.61 1.68
N TYR A 48 6.22 5.35 0.42
CA TYR A 48 4.82 5.26 0.01
C TYR A 48 4.17 3.95 0.49
N ILE A 49 4.93 2.85 0.49
CA ILE A 49 4.49 1.56 1.05
C ILE A 49 4.19 1.72 2.54
N ARG A 50 5.14 2.27 3.31
CA ARG A 50 4.95 2.53 4.75
C ARG A 50 3.79 3.47 5.03
N GLN A 51 3.56 4.47 4.18
CA GLN A 51 2.41 5.35 4.33
C GLN A 51 1.09 4.58 4.15
N LEU A 52 1.01 3.67 3.17
CA LEU A 52 -0.17 2.84 2.96
C LEU A 52 -0.38 1.81 4.06
N GLU A 53 0.70 1.26 4.61
CA GLU A 53 0.67 0.36 5.77
C GLU A 53 0.01 1.06 6.96
N ASN A 54 0.60 2.18 7.42
CA ASN A 54 0.07 2.95 8.54
C ASN A 54 -1.38 3.43 8.31
N GLU A 55 -1.72 3.79 7.08
CA GLU A 55 -3.08 4.21 6.75
C GLU A 55 -4.07 3.04 6.80
N THR A 56 -3.68 1.87 6.29
CA THR A 56 -4.47 0.65 6.34
C THR A 56 -4.72 0.23 7.79
N ASP A 57 -3.68 0.21 8.62
CA ASP A 57 -3.79 -0.16 10.04
C ASP A 57 -4.67 0.83 10.80
N SER A 58 -4.47 2.14 10.57
CA SER A 58 -5.32 3.17 11.18
C SER A 58 -6.79 3.03 10.78
N ILE A 59 -7.08 2.63 9.54
CA ILE A 59 -8.46 2.40 9.10
C ILE A 59 -9.06 1.18 9.80
N ASP A 60 -8.30 0.10 9.94
CA ASP A 60 -8.79 -1.12 10.58
C ASP A 60 -9.14 -0.86 12.07
N ASP A 61 -8.26 -0.16 12.79
CA ASP A 61 -8.51 0.25 14.17
C ASP A 61 -9.75 1.15 14.31
N LEU A 62 -9.90 2.13 13.42
CA LEU A 62 -11.02 3.07 13.47
C LEU A 62 -12.35 2.41 13.17
N VAL A 63 -12.38 1.44 12.24
CA VAL A 63 -13.60 0.65 11.98
C VAL A 63 -14.03 -0.13 13.23
N LEU A 64 -13.11 -0.55 14.10
CA LEU A 64 -13.49 -1.24 15.33
C LEU A 64 -14.10 -0.32 16.40
N ILE A 65 -13.75 0.97 16.41
CA ILE A 65 -14.01 1.88 17.55
C ILE A 65 -15.12 2.90 17.24
N LEU A 66 -15.27 3.33 15.99
CA LEU A 66 -16.17 4.44 15.65
C LEU A 66 -17.65 4.06 15.76
N LYS A 67 -18.44 4.99 16.31
CA LYS A 67 -19.90 4.89 16.43
C LYS A 67 -20.59 5.61 15.28
N ALA A 68 -21.85 5.27 15.02
CA ALA A 68 -22.75 5.75 13.97
C ALA A 68 -22.66 7.22 13.52
N ASN A 69 -22.29 8.16 14.39
CA ASN A 69 -22.36 9.58 14.07
C ASN A 69 -21.21 10.10 13.18
N ASP A 70 -20.13 9.34 13.00
CA ASP A 70 -18.99 9.72 12.13
C ASP A 70 -19.06 9.04 10.74
N GLN A 71 -20.28 8.66 10.31
CA GLN A 71 -20.42 7.58 9.36
C GLN A 71 -19.89 7.88 7.94
N SER A 72 -20.04 9.11 7.47
CA SER A 72 -19.64 9.51 6.11
C SER A 72 -18.13 9.71 5.96
N ASP A 73 -17.41 10.01 7.06
CA ASP A 73 -15.97 10.26 7.00
C ASP A 73 -15.20 8.96 6.75
N MET A 74 -15.62 7.85 7.36
CA MET A 74 -14.93 6.57 7.24
C MET A 74 -15.01 5.95 5.85
N LEU A 75 -16.19 5.91 5.20
CA LEU A 75 -16.29 5.42 3.82
C LEU A 75 -15.43 6.24 2.85
N SER A 76 -15.38 7.55 3.05
CA SER A 76 -14.55 8.45 2.26
C SER A 76 -13.06 8.15 2.47
N ARG A 77 -12.64 7.94 3.72
CA ARG A 77 -11.25 7.61 4.07
C ARG A 77 -10.82 6.27 3.50
N ILE A 78 -11.64 5.22 3.65
CA ILE A 78 -11.43 3.90 3.04
C ILE A 78 -11.30 4.03 1.51
N SER A 79 -12.21 4.75 0.87
CA SER A 79 -12.20 4.94 -0.58
C SER A 79 -10.96 5.68 -1.08
N LYS A 80 -10.47 6.68 -0.33
CA LYS A 80 -9.24 7.42 -0.66
C LYS A 80 -8.01 6.53 -0.50
N ALA A 81 -7.93 5.72 0.56
CA ALA A 81 -6.85 4.76 0.78
C ALA A 81 -6.77 3.74 -0.38
N ARG A 82 -7.90 3.10 -0.74
CA ARG A 82 -7.95 2.16 -1.87
C ARG A 82 -7.51 2.80 -3.20
N LYS A 83 -7.91 4.06 -3.46
CA LYS A 83 -7.44 4.79 -4.64
C LYS A 83 -5.92 4.99 -4.64
N ARG A 84 -5.29 5.22 -3.48
CA ARG A 84 -3.82 5.32 -3.36
C ARG A 84 -3.15 3.95 -3.56
N VAL A 85 -3.69 2.89 -2.95
CA VAL A 85 -3.26 1.50 -3.15
C VAL A 85 -3.27 1.15 -4.64
N MET A 86 -4.39 1.37 -5.34
CA MET A 86 -4.51 1.11 -6.78
C MET A 86 -3.50 1.90 -7.62
N LYS A 87 -3.23 3.15 -7.28
CA LYS A 87 -2.23 3.96 -7.98
C LYS A 87 -0.83 3.38 -7.81
N LEU A 88 -0.44 3.04 -6.58
CA LEU A 88 0.88 2.48 -6.30
C LEU A 88 1.03 1.07 -6.90
N GLN A 89 -0.03 0.26 -6.84
CA GLN A 89 -0.08 -1.05 -7.49
C GLN A 89 0.22 -0.93 -8.98
N ARG A 90 -0.41 0.01 -9.69
CA ARG A 90 -0.15 0.24 -11.13
C ARG A 90 1.30 0.61 -11.41
N LEU A 91 1.97 1.32 -10.50
CA LEU A 91 3.36 1.73 -10.68
C LEU A 91 4.34 0.58 -10.44
N ILE A 92 4.07 -0.31 -9.48
CA ILE A 92 4.99 -1.38 -9.09
C ILE A 92 4.73 -2.72 -9.78
N ASN A 93 3.50 -2.99 -10.26
CA ASN A 93 3.06 -4.35 -10.63
C ASN A 93 4.00 -5.07 -11.62
N THR A 94 4.61 -4.33 -12.54
CA THR A 94 5.50 -4.85 -13.59
C THR A 94 6.99 -4.65 -13.27
N LYS A 95 7.35 -3.89 -12.23
CA LYS A 95 8.75 -3.57 -11.91
C LYS A 95 9.58 -4.80 -11.54
N PRO A 96 9.11 -5.74 -10.69
CA PRO A 96 9.87 -6.95 -10.39
C PRO A 96 10.20 -7.76 -11.65
N GLU A 97 9.23 -7.97 -12.53
CA GLU A 97 9.44 -8.76 -13.76
C GLU A 97 10.47 -8.11 -14.69
N LEU A 98 10.51 -6.78 -14.76
CA LEU A 98 11.52 -6.06 -15.54
C LEU A 98 12.92 -6.22 -14.93
N ILE A 99 13.05 -6.14 -13.59
CA ILE A 99 14.31 -6.37 -12.88
C ILE A 99 14.81 -7.79 -13.15
N LYS A 100 13.92 -8.78 -13.03
CA LYS A 100 14.20 -10.20 -13.32
C LYS A 100 14.65 -10.41 -14.77
N LEU A 101 14.00 -9.74 -15.73
CA LEU A 101 14.37 -9.82 -17.13
C LEU A 101 15.76 -9.23 -17.39
N ILE A 102 16.09 -8.10 -16.76
CA ILE A 102 17.41 -7.48 -16.86
C ILE A 102 18.47 -8.41 -16.26
N ALA A 103 18.22 -8.94 -15.05
CA ALA A 103 19.11 -9.89 -14.39
C ALA A 103 19.38 -11.12 -15.28
N HIS A 104 18.34 -11.67 -15.90
CA HIS A 104 18.47 -12.82 -16.80
C HIS A 104 19.32 -12.52 -18.04
N ARG A 105 19.20 -11.33 -18.63
CA ARG A 105 20.02 -10.92 -19.79
C ARG A 105 21.48 -10.70 -19.44
N LEU A 106 21.77 -10.34 -18.19
CA LEU A 106 23.13 -10.15 -17.69
C LEU A 106 23.80 -11.47 -17.27
N LYS A 107 23.03 -12.57 -17.15
CA LYS A 107 23.52 -13.89 -16.72
C LYS A 107 24.58 -14.50 -17.64
N ASP A 108 24.54 -14.20 -18.94
CA ASP A 108 25.51 -14.70 -19.92
C ASP A 108 26.81 -13.88 -19.94
N SER A 109 26.83 -12.72 -19.28
CA SER A 109 28.07 -12.03 -18.92
C SER A 109 28.64 -12.73 -17.69
N THR A 110 29.95 -12.99 -17.65
CA THR A 110 30.70 -13.74 -16.63
C THR A 110 30.64 -13.19 -15.18
N THR A 111 29.66 -12.35 -14.86
CA THR A 111 29.58 -11.50 -13.67
C THR A 111 28.71 -12.15 -12.59
N SER A 112 29.13 -13.28 -12.01
CA SER A 112 28.34 -14.00 -10.99
C SER A 112 27.92 -13.14 -9.80
N ASN A 113 28.73 -12.14 -9.42
CA ASN A 113 28.46 -11.30 -8.24
C ASN A 113 27.36 -10.25 -8.51
N ILE A 114 27.20 -9.73 -9.74
CA ILE A 114 26.17 -8.69 -10.01
C ILE A 114 24.76 -9.26 -9.91
N MET A 115 24.60 -10.55 -10.22
CA MET A 115 23.30 -11.21 -10.24
C MET A 115 22.65 -11.28 -8.85
N LEU A 116 23.46 -11.43 -7.79
CA LEU A 116 22.98 -11.42 -6.41
C LEU A 116 22.38 -10.06 -6.01
N TYR A 117 22.98 -8.95 -6.47
CA TYR A 117 22.44 -7.62 -6.22
C TYR A 117 21.12 -7.37 -6.95
N PHE A 118 20.97 -7.89 -8.17
CA PHE A 118 19.70 -7.81 -8.88
C PHE A 118 18.61 -8.69 -8.26
N GLU A 119 18.98 -9.83 -7.68
CA GLU A 119 18.07 -10.71 -6.94
C GLU A 119 17.52 -10.00 -5.69
N ASP A 120 18.37 -9.33 -4.92
CA ASP A 120 17.96 -8.52 -3.76
C ASP A 120 16.94 -7.42 -4.15
N VAL A 121 17.23 -6.66 -5.22
CA VAL A 121 16.32 -5.60 -5.67
C VAL A 121 15.02 -6.17 -6.24
N TYR A 122 15.08 -7.33 -6.88
CA TYR A 122 13.89 -8.05 -7.32
C TYR A 122 13.02 -8.45 -6.14
N ASP A 123 13.61 -9.05 -5.11
CA ASP A 123 12.91 -9.50 -3.91
C ASP A 123 12.27 -8.32 -3.18
N HIS A 124 12.99 -7.22 -2.99
CA HIS A 124 12.44 -6.00 -2.43
C HIS A 124 11.22 -5.47 -3.22
N ALA A 125 11.33 -5.40 -4.55
CA ALA A 125 10.22 -4.95 -5.39
C ALA A 125 9.03 -5.93 -5.35
N TYR A 126 9.31 -7.23 -5.26
CA TYR A 126 8.31 -8.29 -5.19
C TYR A 126 7.55 -8.26 -3.85
N THR A 127 8.26 -8.12 -2.73
CA THR A 127 7.67 -7.95 -1.40
C THR A 127 6.78 -6.70 -1.37
N MET A 128 7.26 -5.54 -1.83
CA MET A 128 6.44 -4.33 -1.89
C MET A 128 5.16 -4.53 -2.73
N LYS A 129 5.24 -5.30 -3.82
CA LYS A 129 4.06 -5.65 -4.63
C LYS A 129 3.07 -6.53 -3.85
N GLN A 130 3.57 -7.50 -3.06
CA GLN A 130 2.73 -8.33 -2.20
C GLN A 130 2.08 -7.51 -1.08
N ASP A 131 2.82 -6.61 -0.44
CA ASP A 131 2.30 -5.73 0.62
C ASP A 131 1.12 -4.88 0.11
N ILE A 132 1.27 -4.25 -1.06
CA ILE A 132 0.17 -3.48 -1.68
C ILE A 132 -1.06 -4.35 -1.93
N ALA A 133 -0.87 -5.59 -2.39
CA ALA A 133 -1.99 -6.51 -2.60
C ALA A 133 -2.67 -6.84 -1.26
N GLN A 134 -1.90 -7.05 -0.20
CA GLN A 134 -2.41 -7.29 1.14
C GLN A 134 -3.17 -6.08 1.70
N PHE A 135 -2.69 -4.87 1.47
CA PHE A 135 -3.37 -3.64 1.87
C PHE A 135 -4.75 -3.53 1.21
N GLU A 136 -4.87 -3.84 -0.08
CA GLU A 136 -6.16 -3.82 -0.77
C GLU A 136 -7.15 -4.82 -0.17
N VAL A 137 -6.68 -6.04 0.15
CA VAL A 137 -7.50 -7.06 0.81
C VAL A 137 -7.94 -6.58 2.18
N SER A 138 -7.03 -5.99 2.96
CA SER A 138 -7.34 -5.47 4.30
C SER A 138 -8.38 -4.35 4.24
N LEU A 139 -8.15 -3.32 3.41
CA LEU A 139 -9.10 -2.23 3.22
C LEU A 139 -10.46 -2.71 2.70
N SER A 140 -10.50 -3.76 1.88
CA SER A 140 -11.75 -4.35 1.44
C SER A 140 -12.50 -5.06 2.56
N ARG A 141 -11.78 -5.70 3.49
CA ARG A 141 -12.37 -6.30 4.68
C ARG A 141 -12.89 -5.23 5.63
N SER A 142 -12.10 -4.21 5.94
CA SER A 142 -12.52 -3.10 6.82
C SER A 142 -13.73 -2.36 6.24
N HIS A 143 -13.82 -2.21 4.91
CA HIS A 143 -15.03 -1.70 4.25
C HIS A 143 -16.27 -2.55 4.55
N SER A 144 -16.18 -3.87 4.38
CA SER A 144 -17.29 -4.79 4.65
C SER A 144 -17.68 -4.80 6.13
N HIS A 145 -16.70 -4.83 7.03
CA HIS A 145 -16.94 -4.76 8.48
C HIS A 145 -17.68 -3.49 8.87
N TYR A 146 -17.24 -2.37 8.31
CA TYR A 146 -17.84 -1.08 8.57
C TYR A 146 -19.31 -1.00 8.12
N LEU A 147 -19.62 -1.48 6.91
CA LEU A 147 -21.01 -1.56 6.44
C LEU A 147 -21.87 -2.50 7.30
N ALA A 148 -21.30 -3.61 7.78
CA ALA A 148 -22.01 -4.52 8.68
C ALA A 148 -22.35 -3.84 10.02
N GLN A 149 -21.42 -3.07 10.60
CA GLN A 149 -21.66 -2.31 11.82
C GLN A 149 -22.77 -1.28 11.64
N ILE A 150 -22.73 -0.50 10.54
CA ILE A 150 -23.80 0.47 10.22
C ILE A 150 -25.16 -0.22 10.19
N ASN A 151 -25.26 -1.38 9.52
CA ASN A 151 -26.51 -2.13 9.43
C ASN A 151 -27.01 -2.60 10.81
N ILE A 152 -26.10 -3.04 11.68
CA ILE A 152 -26.44 -3.42 13.06
C ILE A 152 -26.97 -2.21 13.84
N GLU A 153 -26.28 -1.07 13.77
CA GLU A 153 -26.68 0.16 14.46
C GLU A 153 -28.06 0.65 13.99
N ILE A 154 -28.32 0.67 12.67
CA ILE A 154 -29.62 1.04 12.10
C ILE A 154 -30.71 0.08 12.60
N THR A 155 -30.44 -1.22 12.61
CA THR A 155 -31.40 -2.23 13.07
C THR A 155 -31.72 -2.05 14.56
N GLN A 156 -30.71 -1.80 15.40
CA GLN A 156 -30.91 -1.54 16.82
C GLN A 156 -31.69 -0.24 17.08
N ALA A 157 -31.39 0.83 16.34
CA ALA A 157 -32.11 2.09 16.42
C ALA A 157 -33.59 1.94 16.03
N SER A 158 -33.86 1.19 14.96
CA SER A 158 -35.22 0.85 14.51
C SER A 158 -36.00 0.07 15.57
N ASN A 159 -35.41 -0.99 16.13
CA ASN A 159 -36.03 -1.79 17.18
C ASN A 159 -36.36 -0.96 18.43
N ARG A 160 -35.45 -0.07 18.84
CA ARG A 160 -35.69 0.83 19.97
C ARG A 160 -36.80 1.84 19.69
N GLY A 161 -36.91 2.34 18.46
CA GLY A 161 -38.03 3.20 18.04
C GLY A 161 -39.37 2.46 18.09
N ASN A 162 -39.39 1.20 17.61
CA ASN A 162 -40.57 0.34 17.67
C ASN A 162 -41.01 0.05 19.10
N GLU A 163 -40.07 -0.20 20.02
CA GLU A 163 -40.36 -0.42 21.43
C GLU A 163 -41.00 0.82 22.08
N ILE A 164 -40.45 2.02 21.84
CA ILE A 164 -41.01 3.27 22.35
C ILE A 164 -42.42 3.50 21.79
N SER A 165 -42.63 3.27 20.49
CA SER A 165 -43.94 3.39 19.84
C SER A 165 -44.95 2.42 20.45
N THR A 166 -44.53 1.18 20.71
CA THR A 166 -45.35 0.15 21.36
C THR A 166 -45.76 0.59 22.76
N ASN A 167 -44.83 1.11 23.56
CA ASN A 167 -45.11 1.61 24.91
C ASN A 167 -46.04 2.84 24.93
N LEU A 168 -45.90 3.75 23.96
CA LEU A 168 -46.83 4.88 23.84
C LEU A 168 -48.23 4.42 23.44
N THR A 169 -48.32 3.46 22.53
CA THR A 169 -49.59 2.89 22.08
C THR A 169 -50.30 2.16 23.21
N THR A 170 -49.58 1.40 24.03
CA THR A 170 -50.16 0.73 25.20
C THR A 170 -50.66 1.76 26.22
N LEU A 171 -49.90 2.81 26.54
CA LEU A 171 -50.36 3.90 27.41
C LEU A 171 -51.60 4.62 26.87
N ALA A 172 -51.63 4.93 25.57
CA ALA A 172 -52.78 5.56 24.93
C ALA A 172 -54.03 4.67 24.99
N SER A 173 -53.87 3.36 24.76
CA SER A 173 -54.99 2.39 24.84
C SER A 173 -55.58 2.24 26.24
N VAL A 174 -54.79 2.49 27.29
CA VAL A 174 -55.27 2.50 28.68
C VAL A 174 -56.02 3.80 29.00
N LEU A 175 -55.61 4.92 28.42
CA LEU A 175 -56.20 6.24 28.67
C LEU A 175 -57.48 6.53 27.88
N VAL A 176 -57.68 5.89 26.73
CA VAL A 176 -58.86 6.05 25.87
C VAL A 176 -59.58 4.70 25.78
N PRO A 177 -60.61 4.44 26.62
CA PRO A 177 -61.40 3.22 26.55
C PRO A 177 -62.38 3.22 25.36
#